data_AF-A0A539D5G8-F1
#
_entry.id   AF-A0A539D5G8-F1
#
_cell.length_a   1.000
_cell.length_b   1.000
_cell.length_c   1.000
_cell.angle_alpha   90.00
_cell.angle_beta   90.00
_cell.angle_gamma   90.00
#
_symmetry.space_group_name_H-M   'P 1'
#
loop_
_entity.id
_entity.type
_entity.pdbx_description
1 polymer ?
#
loop_
_entity_poly.entity_id
_entity_poly.type
_entity_poly.pdbx_seq_one_letter_code
_entity_poly.pdbx_strand_id
1 'polypeptide(L)' 'ERLASEATAAGWPALTLVAVNDAAPFWERHGFVVAVPPGMADKLAGYGPDARYMVRRLTD' A
#
# COMPACT_ATOMS: atom_id res chain seq x y z
N GLU A 1 1.06 12.98 0.25
CA GLU A 1 2.33 13.69 -0.04
C GLU A 1 3.23 13.94 1.18
N ARG A 2 2.83 14.64 2.25
CA ARG A 2 3.75 14.91 3.40
C ARG A 2 4.45 13.65 3.95
N LEU A 3 3.69 12.61 4.27
CA LEU A 3 4.24 11.33 4.77
C LEU A 3 5.22 10.68 3.78
N ALA A 4 4.94 10.75 2.47
CA ALA A 4 5.83 10.20 1.44
C ALA A 4 7.14 10.97 1.39
N SER A 5 7.08 12.30 1.44
CA SER A 5 8.27 13.16 1.48
C SER A 5 9.14 12.91 2.72
N GLU A 6 8.53 12.79 3.90
CA GLU A 6 9.25 12.50 5.15
C GLU A 6 9.88 11.09 5.11
N ALA A 7 9.17 10.10 4.56
CA ALA A 7 9.68 8.74 4.42
C ALA A 7 10.84 8.64 3.42
N THR A 8 10.75 9.36 2.29
CA THR A 8 11.85 9.47 1.32
C THR A 8 13.07 10.12 1.97
N ALA A 9 12.90 11.26 2.66
CA ALA A 9 14.01 11.94 3.35
C ALA A 9 14.67 11.09 4.45
N ALA A 10 13.92 10.18 5.06
CA ALA A 10 14.43 9.21 6.03
C ALA A 10 15.01 7.93 5.40
N GLY A 11 15.08 7.84 4.06
CA GLY A 11 15.68 6.72 3.34
C GLY A 11 14.82 5.44 3.33
N TRP A 12 13.52 5.53 3.59
CA TRP A 12 12.63 4.38 3.51
C TRP A 12 12.37 4.00 2.05
N PRO A 13 12.39 2.71 1.70
CA PRO A 13 12.28 2.28 0.29
C PRO A 13 10.84 2.31 -0.25
N ALA A 14 9.84 2.32 0.65
CA ALA A 14 8.43 2.24 0.28
C ALA A 14 7.49 2.66 1.41
N LEU A 15 6.29 3.07 1.03
CA LEU A 15 5.10 3.08 1.89
C LEU A 15 4.24 1.87 1.56
N THR A 16 3.55 1.33 2.58
CA THR A 16 2.63 0.19 2.40
C THR A 16 1.35 0.43 3.17
N LEU A 17 0.23 -0.07 2.65
CA LEU A 17 -1.08 0.03 3.27
C LEU A 17 -1.95 -1.18 2.93
N VAL A 18 -3.06 -1.32 3.65
CA VAL A 18 -4.16 -2.21 3.27
C VAL A 18 -5.35 -1.33 2.88
N ALA A 19 -5.75 -1.37 1.62
CA ALA A 19 -6.98 -0.74 1.15
C ALA A 19 -8.15 -1.69 1.46
N VAL A 20 -9.21 -1.16 2.06
CA VAL A 20 -10.46 -1.87 2.37
C VAL A 20 -11.64 -1.08 1.80
N ASN A 21 -12.85 -1.64 1.79
CA ASN A 21 -14.06 -0.96 1.31
C ASN A 21 -13.91 -0.36 -0.10
N ASP A 22 -13.31 -1.14 -1.01
CA ASP A 22 -13.07 -0.75 -2.41
C ASP A 22 -12.24 0.54 -2.57
N ALA A 23 -11.36 0.86 -1.60
CA ALA A 23 -10.50 2.03 -1.65
C ALA A 23 -9.27 1.87 -2.57
N ALA A 24 -9.04 0.70 -3.18
CA ALA A 24 -7.85 0.46 -3.99
C ALA A 24 -7.70 1.46 -5.17
N PRO A 25 -8.76 1.77 -5.95
CA PRO A 25 -8.67 2.74 -7.04
C PRO A 25 -8.29 4.16 -6.58
N PHE A 26 -8.64 4.52 -5.34
CA PHE A 26 -8.23 5.81 -4.76
C PHE A 26 -6.70 5.84 -4.55
N TRP A 27 -6.12 4.77 -4.03
CA TRP A 27 -4.68 4.70 -3.73
C TRP A 27 -3.82 4.47 -4.97
N GLU A 28 -4.36 3.83 -6.00
CA GLU A 28 -3.70 3.72 -7.32
C GLU A 28 -3.36 5.09 -7.90
N ARG A 29 -4.29 6.06 -7.81
CA ARG A 29 -4.05 7.45 -8.23
C ARG A 29 -2.99 8.18 -7.40
N HIS A 30 -2.64 7.65 -6.23
CA HIS A 30 -1.60 8.17 -5.34
C HIS A 30 -0.28 7.40 -5.45
N GLY A 31 -0.13 6.56 -6.48
CA GLY A 31 1.11 5.84 -6.79
C GLY A 31 1.31 4.53 -6.04
N PHE A 32 0.27 4.04 -5.35
CA PHE A 32 0.30 2.71 -4.76
C PHE A 32 -0.10 1.65 -5.80
N VAL A 33 0.54 0.49 -5.75
CA VAL A 33 0.18 -0.67 -6.58
C VAL A 33 -0.16 -1.86 -5.69
N VAL A 34 -1.11 -2.69 -6.11
CA VAL A 34 -1.45 -3.92 -5.40
C VAL A 34 -0.23 -4.86 -5.41
N ALA A 35 0.11 -5.42 -4.25
CA ALA A 35 1.16 -6.40 -4.09
C ALA A 35 0.62 -7.67 -3.42
N VAL A 36 1.05 -8.83 -3.89
CA VAL A 36 0.57 -10.14 -3.41
C VAL A 36 1.74 -11.01 -2.94
N PRO A 37 2.47 -10.60 -1.87
CA PRO A 37 3.54 -11.42 -1.34
C PRO A 37 2.98 -12.71 -0.71
N PRO A 38 3.80 -13.78 -0.61
CA PRO A 38 3.37 -15.05 -0.03
C PRO A 38 2.73 -14.88 1.37
N GLY A 39 1.60 -15.53 1.59
CA GLY A 39 0.85 -15.46 2.86
C GLY A 39 0.09 -14.14 3.11
N MET A 40 0.08 -13.21 2.16
CA MET A 40 -0.66 -11.95 2.32
C MET A 40 -2.18 -12.16 2.28
N ALA A 41 -2.68 -13.07 1.45
CA ALA A 41 -4.11 -13.36 1.36
C ALA A 41 -4.69 -13.77 2.73
N ASP A 42 -3.99 -14.65 3.46
CA ASP A 42 -4.40 -15.08 4.80
C ASP A 42 -4.41 -13.93 5.80
N LYS A 43 -3.41 -13.05 5.74
CA LYS A 43 -3.35 -11.84 6.58
C LYS A 43 -4.49 -10.86 6.29
N LEU A 44 -4.97 -10.82 5.05
CA LEU A 44 -6.05 -9.93 4.63
C LEU A 44 -7.44 -10.50 4.88
N ALA A 45 -7.59 -11.79 5.19
CA ALA A 45 -8.89 -12.47 5.33
C ALA A 45 -9.83 -11.78 6.33
N GLY A 46 -9.30 -11.21 7.41
CA GLY A 46 -10.09 -10.49 8.42
C GLY A 46 -10.59 -9.10 8.00
N TYR A 47 -10.07 -8.54 6.90
CA TYR A 47 -10.41 -7.20 6.41
C TYR A 47 -11.51 -7.20 5.34
N GLY A 48 -11.95 -8.37 4.88
CA GLY A 48 -12.96 -8.55 3.84
C GLY A 48 -12.36 -8.92 2.47
N PRO A 49 -13.19 -9.41 1.54
CA PRO A 49 -12.74 -9.98 0.26
C PRO A 49 -12.08 -8.94 -0.66
N ASP A 50 -12.41 -7.67 -0.50
CA ASP A 50 -11.87 -6.56 -1.30
C ASP A 50 -10.64 -5.91 -0.68
N ALA A 51 -10.14 -6.46 0.43
CA ALA A 51 -8.91 -5.99 1.03
C ALA A 51 -7.72 -6.19 0.07
N ARG A 52 -6.92 -5.14 -0.14
CA ARG A 52 -5.73 -5.18 -0.99
C ARG A 52 -4.54 -4.64 -0.22
N TYR A 53 -3.47 -5.42 -0.12
CA TYR A 53 -2.18 -4.89 0.28
C TYR A 53 -1.58 -4.11 -0.88
N MET A 54 -1.14 -2.89 -0.62
CA MET A 54 -0.63 -2.00 -1.64
C MET A 54 0.68 -1.35 -1.22
N VAL A 55 1.55 -1.10 -2.19
CA VAL A 55 2.91 -0.58 -1.99
C VAL A 55 3.12 0.61 -2.92
N ARG A 56 3.65 1.71 -2.39
CA ARG A 56 4.22 2.82 -3.18
C ARG A 56 5.72 2.82 -2.95
N ARG A 57 6.50 2.55 -3.99
CA ARG A 57 7.96 2.69 -3.91
C ARG A 57 8.30 4.17 -3.76
N LEU A 58 9.26 4.45 -2.89
CA LEU A 58 9.83 5.76 -2.71
C LEU A 58 11.17 5.74 -3.42
N THR A 59 11.24 6.44 -4.56
CA THR A 59 12.50 6.77 -5.23
C THR A 59 12.83 8.21 -4.87
N ASP A 60 14.11 8.49 -4.65
CA ASP A 60 14.62 9.86 -4.69
C ASP A 60 14.47 10.47 -6.10
#